data_AF-A0A4Z2GFX3-F1
#
_entry.id   AF-A0A4Z2GFX3-F1
#
_cell.length_a   1.000
_cell.length_b   1.000
_cell.length_c   1.000
_cell.angle_alpha   90.00
_cell.angle_beta   90.00
_cell.angle_gamma   90.00
#
_symmetry.space_group_name_H-M   'P 1'
#
loop_
_entity.id
_entity.type
_entity.pdbx_description
1 polymer ?
#
loop_
_entity_poly.entity_id
_entity_poly.type
_entity_poly.pdbx_seq_one_letter_code
_entity_poly.pdbx_strand_id
1 'polypeptide(L)'
;MCSISNSQSVVGLLALYTLALKSSCYDLNTLTFTVGEKSETLLTHLKKQMEDEKDHIAFSQRPLTSYYQYSLGVLALCTSGLRVNNHVSNKLIKAVEHGHFIHADSESIDTIAMAGLALQCLKDAGSHVQNAVELNIALSKIKQKLLASRGTDGHIGNEFSTGLAVQALIAMGSHVAECAASMEAMRTAARSNTYHNPMAISQILPALQQKSYMAVKSKQCLNEDDTLVLEPIDPVVALPREPKVTVMVEVVASSGAAAIYSVDAPLGSSLLDALALLKGKHVGFTFEKESSLWGPFLSMVNGEQARQSDRRYWHLSSDGTALSQGVNDFKIESAQKITIKNTSY
;
A
#
# COMPACT_ATOMS: atom_id res chain seq x y z
N MET A 1 1.59 -4.82 24.85
CA MET A 1 0.63 -3.69 24.93
C MET A 1 1.07 -2.63 23.94
N CYS A 2 0.47 -2.58 22.75
CA CYS A 2 0.69 -1.46 21.84
C CYS A 2 -0.19 -0.30 22.29
N SER A 3 0.42 0.72 22.87
CA SER A 3 -0.22 2.02 23.03
C SER A 3 -0.55 2.56 21.63
N ILE A 4 -1.83 2.57 21.26
CA ILE A 4 -2.29 3.25 20.04
C ILE A 4 -2.08 4.75 20.27
N SER A 5 -0.96 5.27 19.77
CA SER A 5 -0.50 6.63 19.99
C SER A 5 -1.39 7.66 19.28
N ASN A 6 -1.78 8.70 20.02
CA ASN A 6 -2.13 10.05 19.56
C ASN A 6 -2.95 10.19 18.25
N SER A 7 -4.28 10.10 18.35
CA SER A 7 -5.25 10.75 17.44
C SER A 7 -5.14 10.49 15.93
N GLN A 8 -4.30 9.56 15.49
CA GLN A 8 -4.09 9.23 14.07
C GLN A 8 -4.98 8.04 13.70
N SER A 9 -5.72 8.13 12.59
CA SER A 9 -6.56 7.02 12.12
C SER A 9 -5.68 5.80 11.82
N VAL A 10 -6.06 4.66 12.39
CA VAL A 10 -5.34 3.38 12.29
C VAL A 10 -6.10 2.33 11.48
N VAL A 11 -7.10 2.77 10.70
CA VAL A 11 -8.03 1.90 9.94
C VAL A 11 -7.28 0.85 9.11
N GLY A 12 -6.27 1.26 8.34
CA GLY A 12 -5.52 0.33 7.50
C GLY A 12 -4.79 -0.76 8.30
N LEU A 13 -4.16 -0.39 9.42
CA LEU A 13 -3.46 -1.33 10.29
C LEU A 13 -4.42 -2.29 10.99
N LEU A 14 -5.53 -1.78 11.53
CA LEU A 14 -6.57 -2.60 12.15
C LEU A 14 -7.20 -3.58 11.15
N ALA A 15 -7.42 -3.13 9.92
CA ALA A 15 -7.98 -3.96 8.87
C ALA A 15 -7.02 -5.09 8.45
N LEU A 16 -5.72 -4.78 8.25
CA LEU A 16 -4.70 -5.81 7.98
C LEU A 16 -4.55 -6.78 9.14
N TYR A 17 -4.54 -6.29 10.37
CA TYR A 17 -4.48 -7.13 11.57
C TYR A 17 -5.69 -8.08 11.66
N THR A 18 -6.89 -7.57 11.36
CA THR A 18 -8.11 -8.36 11.30
C THR A 18 -8.01 -9.45 10.23
N LEU A 19 -7.53 -9.12 9.02
CA LEU A 19 -7.34 -10.08 7.94
C LEU A 19 -6.30 -11.16 8.32
N ALA A 20 -5.20 -10.77 8.96
CA ALA A 20 -4.16 -11.70 9.40
C ALA A 20 -4.69 -12.70 10.44
N LEU A 21 -5.41 -12.23 11.46
CA LEU A 21 -6.04 -13.09 12.46
C LEU A 21 -7.09 -14.00 11.85
N LYS A 22 -7.89 -13.48 10.91
CA LYS A 22 -8.87 -14.30 10.20
C LYS A 22 -8.18 -15.37 9.33
N SER A 23 -7.04 -15.06 8.73
CA SER A 23 -6.26 -16.03 7.94
C SER A 23 -5.62 -17.14 8.78
N SER A 24 -5.38 -16.90 10.08
CA SER A 24 -4.93 -17.91 11.04
C SER A 24 -6.08 -18.60 11.77
N CYS A 25 -7.32 -18.41 11.32
CA CYS A 25 -8.55 -18.96 11.92
C CYS A 25 -8.75 -18.60 13.39
N TYR A 26 -8.17 -17.48 13.81
CA TYR A 26 -8.34 -16.94 15.15
C TYR A 26 -9.78 -16.41 15.34
N ASP A 27 -10.38 -16.66 16.51
CA ASP A 27 -11.71 -16.12 16.84
C ASP A 27 -11.62 -14.65 17.23
N LEU A 28 -11.99 -13.79 16.27
CA LEU A 28 -11.95 -12.33 16.40
C LEU A 28 -12.83 -11.78 17.54
N ASN A 29 -13.81 -12.54 18.03
CA ASN A 29 -14.66 -12.09 19.14
C ASN A 29 -13.95 -12.10 20.50
N THR A 30 -12.82 -12.80 20.60
CA THR A 30 -12.05 -12.93 21.85
C THR A 30 -11.06 -11.78 22.07
N LEU A 31 -10.78 -10.96 21.04
CA LEU A 31 -9.80 -9.88 21.12
C LEU A 31 -10.45 -8.57 21.52
N THR A 32 -10.01 -8.04 22.66
CA THR A 32 -10.40 -6.73 23.16
C THR A 32 -9.20 -5.81 23.29
N PHE A 33 -9.46 -4.52 23.10
CA PHE A 33 -8.52 -3.44 23.35
C PHE A 33 -9.08 -2.54 24.43
N THR A 34 -8.18 -2.00 25.26
CA THR A 34 -8.50 -0.92 26.17
C THR A 34 -8.18 0.39 25.46
N VAL A 35 -9.21 1.17 25.14
CA VAL A 35 -9.09 2.49 24.53
C VAL A 35 -9.59 3.52 25.55
N GLY A 36 -8.65 4.24 26.17
CA GLY A 36 -8.95 5.04 27.36
C GLY A 36 -9.36 4.15 28.53
N GLU A 37 -10.55 4.37 29.09
CA GLU A 37 -11.11 3.56 30.20
C GLU A 37 -12.11 2.49 29.72
N LYS A 38 -12.31 2.34 28.41
CA LYS A 38 -13.30 1.42 27.84
C LYS A 38 -12.63 0.24 27.16
N SER A 39 -13.13 -0.96 27.46
CA SER A 39 -12.78 -2.18 26.75
C SER A 39 -13.72 -2.36 25.56
N GLU A 40 -13.19 -2.50 24.35
CA GLU A 40 -13.96 -2.75 23.14
C GLU A 40 -13.31 -3.86 22.29
N THR A 41 -14.13 -4.61 21.54
CA THR A 41 -13.60 -5.67 20.66
C THR A 41 -12.87 -5.05 19.46
N LEU A 42 -11.94 -5.79 18.85
CA LEU A 42 -11.27 -5.40 17.61
C LEU A 42 -12.24 -4.94 16.53
N LEU A 43 -13.29 -5.72 16.31
CA LEU A 43 -14.26 -5.46 15.27
C LEU A 43 -15.15 -4.26 15.59
N THR A 44 -15.54 -4.07 16.85
CA THR A 44 -16.26 -2.87 17.29
C THR A 44 -15.41 -1.62 17.05
N HIS A 45 -14.13 -1.66 17.41
CA HIS A 45 -13.21 -0.55 17.20
C HIS A 45 -13.03 -0.23 15.71
N LEU A 46 -12.83 -1.24 14.87
CA LEU A 46 -12.74 -1.06 13.41
C LEU A 46 -14.02 -0.44 12.83
N LYS A 47 -15.21 -0.87 13.27
CA LYS A 47 -16.48 -0.25 12.84
C LYS A 47 -16.55 1.22 13.21
N LYS A 48 -16.14 1.58 14.43
CA LYS A 48 -16.11 2.98 14.87
C LYS A 48 -15.17 3.83 14.02
N GLN A 49 -13.95 3.34 13.78
CA GLN A 49 -12.99 4.03 12.91
C GLN A 49 -13.53 4.21 11.48
N MET A 50 -14.28 3.23 10.93
CA MET A 50 -14.94 3.38 9.64
C MET A 50 -16.07 4.42 9.62
N GLU A 51 -16.76 4.64 10.75
CA GLU A 51 -17.73 5.73 10.90
C GLU A 51 -17.02 7.09 10.91
N ASP A 52 -15.90 7.21 11.62
CA ASP A 52 -15.08 8.43 11.66
C ASP A 52 -14.57 8.80 10.25
N GLU A 53 -14.09 7.81 9.49
CA GLU A 53 -13.70 8.00 8.08
C GLU A 53 -14.87 8.47 7.22
N LYS A 54 -16.06 7.88 7.38
CA LYS A 54 -17.28 8.29 6.64
C LYS A 54 -17.65 9.74 6.95
N ASP A 55 -17.62 10.12 8.23
CA ASP A 55 -18.00 11.47 8.65
C ASP A 55 -17.01 12.51 8.10
N HIS A 56 -15.73 12.17 8.07
CA HIS A 56 -14.72 13.00 7.42
C HIS A 56 -14.94 13.10 5.91
N ILE A 57 -15.38 12.03 5.22
CA ILE A 57 -15.77 12.10 3.80
C ILE A 57 -16.94 13.06 3.61
N ALA A 58 -17.93 13.05 4.50
CA ALA A 58 -19.08 13.95 4.39
C ALA A 58 -18.66 15.43 4.46
N PHE A 59 -17.68 15.76 5.31
CA PHE A 59 -17.19 17.12 5.50
C PHE A 59 -16.17 17.56 4.43
N SER A 60 -15.22 16.68 4.08
CA SER A 60 -14.04 17.04 3.29
C SER A 60 -13.99 16.41 1.90
N GLN A 61 -15.01 15.63 1.52
CA GLN A 61 -15.09 14.82 0.29
C GLN A 61 -14.02 13.72 0.18
N ARG A 62 -13.36 13.37 1.30
CA ARG A 62 -12.30 12.37 1.37
C ARG A 62 -12.16 11.70 2.75
N PRO A 63 -11.61 10.49 2.82
CA PRO A 63 -11.31 9.82 4.09
C PRO A 63 -10.27 10.60 4.93
N LEU A 64 -10.23 10.34 6.24
CA LEU A 64 -9.14 10.73 7.14
C LEU A 64 -7.81 10.15 6.67
N THR A 65 -7.86 8.92 6.14
CA THR A 65 -6.70 8.21 5.60
C THR A 65 -6.64 8.31 4.07
N SER A 66 -6.99 7.24 3.37
CA SER A 66 -7.05 7.13 1.92
C SER A 66 -8.15 6.16 1.52
N TYR A 67 -8.64 6.25 0.28
CA TYR A 67 -9.64 5.29 -0.20
C TYR A 67 -9.11 3.85 -0.23
N TYR A 68 -7.79 3.65 -0.29
CA TYR A 68 -7.17 2.34 -0.12
C TYR A 68 -7.44 1.78 1.28
N GLN A 69 -7.14 2.55 2.34
CA GLN A 69 -7.37 2.12 3.72
C GLN A 69 -8.87 2.01 4.04
N TYR A 70 -9.68 2.92 3.52
CA TYR A 70 -11.14 2.84 3.61
C TYR A 70 -11.67 1.53 3.02
N SER A 71 -11.23 1.19 1.81
CA SER A 71 -11.62 -0.05 1.13
C SER A 71 -11.14 -1.28 1.92
N LEU A 72 -9.93 -1.23 2.47
CA LEU A 72 -9.39 -2.30 3.29
C LEU A 72 -10.20 -2.53 4.57
N GLY A 73 -10.66 -1.47 5.22
CA GLY A 73 -11.57 -1.56 6.37
C GLY A 73 -12.93 -2.17 6.02
N VAL A 74 -13.52 -1.78 4.88
CA VAL A 74 -14.74 -2.42 4.35
C VAL A 74 -14.52 -3.92 4.09
N LEU A 75 -13.41 -4.27 3.44
CA LEU A 75 -13.05 -5.66 3.12
C LEU A 75 -12.86 -6.49 4.40
N ALA A 76 -12.14 -5.98 5.39
CA ALA A 76 -11.89 -6.67 6.65
C ALA A 76 -13.19 -6.94 7.43
N LEU A 77 -14.10 -5.97 7.51
CA LEU A 77 -15.41 -6.17 8.12
C LEU A 77 -16.23 -7.22 7.36
N CYS A 78 -16.29 -7.12 6.04
CA CYS A 78 -17.06 -8.04 5.20
C CYS A 78 -16.54 -9.49 5.26
N THR A 79 -15.23 -9.69 5.16
CA THR A 79 -14.60 -11.04 5.24
C THR A 79 -14.72 -11.64 6.63
N SER A 80 -14.89 -10.81 7.67
CA SER A 80 -15.20 -11.24 9.04
C SER A 80 -16.67 -11.60 9.26
N GLY A 81 -17.51 -11.53 8.22
CA GLY A 81 -18.95 -11.85 8.31
C GLY A 81 -19.78 -10.74 8.97
N LEU A 82 -19.22 -9.54 9.14
CA LEU A 82 -19.94 -8.41 9.70
C LEU A 82 -20.64 -7.59 8.63
N ARG A 83 -21.86 -7.17 8.96
CA ARG A 83 -22.58 -6.19 8.16
C ARG A 83 -21.88 -4.83 8.25
N VAL A 84 -21.49 -4.30 7.09
CA VAL A 84 -20.97 -2.95 6.92
C VAL A 84 -22.14 -1.97 6.86
N ASN A 85 -22.00 -0.79 7.46
CA ASN A 85 -23.00 0.27 7.40
C ASN A 85 -23.25 0.68 5.94
N ASN A 86 -24.52 0.75 5.54
CA ASN A 86 -24.91 1.08 4.17
C ASN A 86 -24.35 2.43 3.70
N HIS A 87 -24.25 3.43 4.60
CA HIS A 87 -23.66 4.73 4.28
C HIS A 87 -22.15 4.64 4.05
N VAL A 88 -21.45 3.80 4.82
CA VAL A 88 -20.01 3.53 4.64
C VAL A 88 -19.79 2.92 3.26
N SER A 89 -20.53 1.86 2.92
CA SER A 89 -20.44 1.26 1.58
C SER A 89 -20.80 2.23 0.45
N ASN A 90 -21.81 3.09 0.67
CA ASN A 90 -22.23 4.05 -0.34
C ASN A 90 -21.17 5.13 -0.61
N LYS A 91 -20.41 5.58 0.41
CA LYS A 91 -19.29 6.50 0.18
C LYS A 91 -18.24 5.89 -0.76
N LEU A 92 -17.94 4.60 -0.61
CA LEU A 92 -17.00 3.91 -1.49
C LEU A 92 -17.56 3.77 -2.92
N ILE A 93 -18.83 3.40 -3.08
CA ILE A 93 -19.50 3.32 -4.39
C ILE A 93 -19.44 4.68 -5.10
N LYS A 94 -19.82 5.76 -4.41
CA LYS A 94 -19.77 7.12 -4.97
C LYS A 94 -18.36 7.58 -5.31
N ALA A 95 -17.35 7.17 -4.54
CA ALA A 95 -15.96 7.47 -4.86
C ALA A 95 -15.52 6.83 -6.19
N VAL A 96 -15.97 5.61 -6.49
CA VAL A 96 -15.74 4.94 -7.79
C VAL A 96 -16.45 5.70 -8.92
N GLU A 97 -17.73 6.06 -8.71
CA GLU A 97 -18.54 6.77 -9.70
C GLU A 97 -17.94 8.11 -10.09
N HIS A 98 -17.50 8.89 -9.09
CA HIS A 98 -16.92 10.21 -9.31
C HIS A 98 -15.42 10.19 -9.64
N GLY A 99 -14.77 9.02 -9.64
CA GLY A 99 -13.34 8.91 -9.97
C GLY A 99 -12.42 9.54 -8.92
N HIS A 100 -12.74 9.41 -7.64
CA HIS A 100 -11.98 10.02 -6.54
C HIS A 100 -10.69 9.27 -6.17
N PHE A 101 -10.28 8.25 -6.94
CA PHE A 101 -9.09 7.44 -6.66
C PHE A 101 -7.84 8.02 -7.31
N ILE A 102 -7.68 9.34 -7.23
CA ILE A 102 -6.58 10.08 -7.83
C ILE A 102 -5.52 10.36 -6.77
N HIS A 103 -4.26 10.17 -7.15
CA HIS A 103 -3.09 10.55 -6.39
C HIS A 103 -2.18 11.40 -7.30
N ALA A 104 -1.97 12.67 -6.93
CA ALA A 104 -1.38 13.67 -7.83
C ALA A 104 -2.19 13.75 -9.13
N ASP A 105 -1.59 13.35 -10.26
CA ASP A 105 -2.21 13.47 -11.58
C ASP A 105 -2.67 12.11 -12.17
N SER A 106 -2.62 11.03 -11.38
CA SER A 106 -2.88 9.67 -11.88
C SER A 106 -3.83 8.88 -10.98
N GLU A 107 -4.55 7.94 -11.57
CA GLU A 107 -5.40 7.02 -10.82
C GLU A 107 -4.57 5.94 -10.12
N SER A 108 -4.84 5.70 -8.84
CA SER A 108 -4.17 4.65 -8.07
C SER A 108 -4.80 3.29 -8.37
N ILE A 109 -4.07 2.44 -9.10
CA ILE A 109 -4.47 1.07 -9.40
C ILE A 109 -4.66 0.24 -8.13
N ASP A 110 -3.79 0.43 -7.14
CA ASP A 110 -3.89 -0.22 -5.82
C ASP A 110 -5.22 0.12 -5.13
N THR A 111 -5.62 1.40 -5.18
CA THR A 111 -6.88 1.87 -4.59
C THR A 111 -8.08 1.30 -5.34
N ILE A 112 -8.05 1.31 -6.68
CA ILE A 112 -9.09 0.72 -7.53
C ILE A 112 -9.24 -0.78 -7.24
N ALA A 113 -8.14 -1.51 -7.15
CA ALA A 113 -8.12 -2.94 -6.87
C ALA A 113 -8.68 -3.26 -5.47
N MET A 114 -8.25 -2.51 -4.45
CA MET A 114 -8.74 -2.70 -3.08
C MET A 114 -10.23 -2.39 -2.96
N ALA A 115 -10.71 -1.33 -3.63
CA ALA A 115 -12.13 -1.02 -3.72
C ALA A 115 -12.92 -2.15 -4.41
N GLY A 116 -12.36 -2.75 -5.47
CA GLY A 116 -12.93 -3.90 -6.16
C GLY A 116 -13.13 -5.10 -5.24
N LEU A 117 -12.08 -5.47 -4.50
CA LEU A 117 -12.14 -6.55 -3.51
C LEU A 117 -13.21 -6.30 -2.44
N ALA A 118 -13.25 -5.08 -1.90
CA ALA A 118 -14.19 -4.70 -0.86
C ALA A 118 -15.65 -4.74 -1.33
N LEU A 119 -15.94 -4.10 -2.47
CA LEU A 119 -17.29 -4.03 -3.04
C LEU A 119 -17.78 -5.41 -3.52
N GLN A 120 -16.87 -6.22 -4.07
CA GLN A 120 -17.19 -7.59 -4.48
C GLN A 120 -17.53 -8.46 -3.27
N CYS A 121 -16.80 -8.32 -2.15
CA CYS A 121 -17.15 -8.99 -0.91
C CYS A 121 -18.57 -8.62 -0.43
N LEU A 122 -18.92 -7.32 -0.45
CA LEU A 122 -20.27 -6.87 -0.05
C LEU A 122 -21.37 -7.49 -0.92
N LYS A 123 -21.13 -7.55 -2.23
CA LYS A 123 -22.03 -8.20 -3.19
C LYS A 123 -22.23 -9.68 -2.85
N ASP A 124 -21.14 -10.43 -2.65
CA ASP A 124 -21.19 -11.88 -2.37
C ASP A 124 -21.74 -12.20 -0.97
N ALA A 125 -21.61 -11.29 -0.01
CA ALA A 125 -22.21 -11.43 1.31
C ALA A 125 -23.72 -11.17 1.33
N GLY A 126 -24.32 -10.73 0.22
CA GLY A 126 -25.71 -10.27 0.21
C GLY A 126 -25.94 -9.08 1.15
N SER A 127 -24.88 -8.30 1.42
CA SER A 127 -24.98 -7.14 2.31
C SER A 127 -25.94 -6.12 1.71
N HIS A 128 -26.86 -5.61 2.53
CA HIS A 128 -27.75 -4.53 2.11
C HIS A 128 -26.91 -3.29 1.78
N VAL A 129 -26.66 -3.04 0.51
CA VAL A 129 -26.21 -1.74 0.02
C VAL A 129 -27.41 -0.85 -0.24
N GLN A 130 -27.24 0.47 -0.22
CA GLN A 130 -28.35 1.40 -0.50
C GLN A 130 -28.89 1.20 -1.92
N ASN A 131 -28.01 0.90 -2.88
CA ASN A 131 -28.37 0.72 -4.27
C ASN A 131 -27.54 -0.41 -4.91
N ALA A 132 -28.16 -1.56 -5.13
CA ALA A 132 -27.51 -2.73 -5.73
C ALA A 132 -27.13 -2.50 -7.21
N VAL A 133 -27.86 -1.63 -7.92
CA VAL A 133 -27.56 -1.28 -9.31
C VAL A 133 -26.27 -0.47 -9.38
N GLU A 134 -26.14 0.57 -8.53
CA GLU A 134 -24.92 1.38 -8.42
C GLU A 134 -23.70 0.53 -8.04
N LEU A 135 -23.86 -0.42 -7.12
CA LEU A 135 -22.79 -1.37 -6.77
C LEU A 135 -22.29 -2.14 -7.99
N ASN A 136 -23.20 -2.65 -8.83
CA ASN A 136 -22.83 -3.40 -10.04
C ASN A 136 -22.16 -2.51 -11.10
N ILE A 137 -22.60 -1.25 -11.22
CA ILE A 137 -21.98 -0.26 -12.09
C ILE A 137 -20.56 0.05 -11.61
N ALA A 138 -20.37 0.28 -10.31
CA ALA A 138 -19.06 0.53 -9.72
C ALA A 138 -18.10 -0.64 -9.95
N LEU A 139 -18.53 -1.89 -9.71
CA LEU A 139 -17.73 -3.08 -9.97
C LEU A 139 -17.34 -3.21 -11.45
N SER A 140 -18.28 -2.95 -12.36
CA SER A 140 -18.02 -2.97 -13.81
C SER A 140 -16.99 -1.92 -14.19
N LYS A 141 -17.09 -0.70 -13.65
CA LYS A 141 -16.14 0.40 -13.88
C LYS A 141 -14.75 0.06 -13.36
N ILE A 142 -14.66 -0.51 -12.15
CA ILE A 142 -13.39 -0.98 -11.57
C ILE A 142 -12.75 -2.02 -12.48
N LYS A 143 -13.50 -3.06 -12.87
CA LYS A 143 -12.99 -4.13 -13.75
C LYS A 143 -12.46 -3.58 -15.07
N GLN A 144 -13.21 -2.67 -15.70
CA GLN A 144 -12.78 -2.00 -16.93
C GLN A 144 -11.49 -1.21 -16.75
N LYS A 145 -11.37 -0.42 -15.66
CA LYS A 145 -10.17 0.35 -15.36
C LYS A 145 -8.95 -0.55 -15.15
N LEU A 146 -9.07 -1.59 -14.33
CA LEU A 146 -7.97 -2.53 -14.11
C LEU A 146 -7.49 -3.19 -15.41
N LEU A 147 -8.42 -3.58 -16.29
CA LEU A 147 -8.05 -4.15 -17.59
C LEU A 147 -7.40 -3.12 -18.53
N ALA A 148 -7.89 -1.89 -18.53
CA ALA A 148 -7.35 -0.79 -19.35
C ALA A 148 -5.97 -0.30 -18.87
N SER A 149 -5.65 -0.49 -17.60
CA SER A 149 -4.35 -0.12 -17.01
C SER A 149 -3.26 -1.17 -17.22
N ARG A 150 -3.49 -2.19 -18.06
CA ARG A 150 -2.47 -3.17 -18.42
C ARG A 150 -1.49 -2.57 -19.43
N GLY A 151 -0.22 -2.50 -19.05
CA GLY A 151 0.89 -2.10 -19.90
C GLY A 151 1.27 -3.15 -20.93
N THR A 152 2.14 -2.76 -21.86
CA THR A 152 2.71 -3.67 -22.88
C THR A 152 3.67 -4.71 -22.28
N ASP A 153 4.20 -4.43 -21.09
CA ASP A 153 4.98 -5.34 -20.26
C ASP A 153 4.13 -6.39 -19.52
N GLY A 154 2.80 -6.28 -19.61
CA GLY A 154 1.84 -7.18 -18.96
C GLY A 154 1.48 -6.77 -17.52
N HIS A 155 2.17 -5.79 -16.93
CA HIS A 155 1.83 -5.28 -15.60
C HIS A 155 0.55 -4.46 -15.65
N ILE A 156 -0.21 -4.45 -14.54
CA ILE A 156 -1.41 -3.62 -14.40
C ILE A 156 -1.06 -2.47 -13.45
N GLY A 157 -0.92 -1.26 -14.00
CA GLY A 157 -0.27 -0.15 -13.33
C GLY A 157 1.25 -0.30 -13.41
N ASN A 158 1.86 -0.86 -12.37
CA ASN A 158 3.29 -1.18 -12.29
C ASN A 158 3.53 -2.56 -11.66
N GLU A 159 4.79 -2.91 -11.43
CA GLU A 159 5.23 -4.19 -10.88
C GLU A 159 4.63 -4.47 -9.49
N PHE A 160 4.40 -3.43 -8.69
CA PHE A 160 3.94 -3.52 -7.31
C PHE A 160 2.40 -3.49 -7.18
N SER A 161 1.69 -2.86 -8.12
CA SER A 161 0.21 -2.84 -8.12
C SER A 161 -0.43 -4.05 -8.79
N THR A 162 0.33 -4.76 -9.64
CA THR A 162 -0.17 -5.88 -10.44
C THR A 162 -0.76 -7.00 -9.58
N GLY A 163 -0.16 -7.31 -8.43
CA GLY A 163 -0.64 -8.34 -7.52
C GLY A 163 -2.07 -8.08 -7.06
N LEU A 164 -2.33 -6.90 -6.50
CA LEU A 164 -3.67 -6.51 -6.05
C LEU A 164 -4.68 -6.45 -7.20
N ALA A 165 -4.27 -5.93 -8.37
CA ALA A 165 -5.13 -5.87 -9.54
C ALA A 165 -5.59 -7.27 -9.99
N VAL A 166 -4.69 -8.26 -10.04
CA VAL A 166 -5.03 -9.65 -10.36
C VAL A 166 -5.94 -10.26 -9.28
N GLN A 167 -5.66 -10.02 -8.00
CA GLN A 167 -6.54 -10.47 -6.91
C GLN A 167 -7.97 -9.94 -7.09
N ALA A 168 -8.12 -8.65 -7.41
CA ALA A 168 -9.41 -8.01 -7.62
C ALA A 168 -10.12 -8.54 -8.87
N LEU A 169 -9.42 -8.74 -9.98
CA LEU A 169 -9.98 -9.30 -11.21
C LEU A 169 -10.51 -10.72 -11.00
N ILE A 170 -9.75 -11.58 -10.32
CA ILE A 170 -10.17 -12.96 -9.99
C ILE A 170 -11.39 -12.93 -9.07
N ALA A 171 -11.37 -12.09 -8.03
CA ALA A 171 -12.49 -11.92 -7.12
C ALA A 171 -13.79 -11.49 -7.84
N MET A 172 -13.67 -10.59 -8.83
CA MET A 172 -14.79 -10.13 -9.66
C MET A 172 -15.13 -11.09 -10.83
N GLY A 173 -14.68 -12.35 -10.75
CA GLY A 173 -15.07 -13.42 -11.67
C GLY A 173 -14.37 -13.40 -13.03
N SER A 174 -13.22 -12.74 -13.17
CA SER A 174 -12.40 -12.87 -14.38
C SER A 174 -11.71 -14.24 -14.39
N HIS A 175 -11.61 -14.89 -15.55
CA HIS A 175 -10.92 -16.16 -15.64
C HIS A 175 -9.42 -15.96 -15.44
N VAL A 176 -8.77 -16.95 -14.81
CA VAL A 176 -7.30 -16.91 -14.59
C VAL A 176 -6.55 -16.74 -15.92
N ALA A 177 -7.06 -17.30 -17.01
CA ALA A 177 -6.50 -17.13 -18.36
C ALA A 177 -6.45 -15.67 -18.82
N GLU A 178 -7.43 -14.84 -18.44
CA GLU A 178 -7.45 -13.40 -18.76
C GLU A 178 -6.34 -12.61 -18.02
N CYS A 179 -5.79 -13.21 -16.95
CA CYS A 179 -4.69 -12.66 -16.16
C CYS A 179 -3.33 -13.28 -16.52
N ALA A 180 -3.25 -14.18 -17.52
CA ALA A 180 -2.04 -14.94 -17.81
C ALA A 180 -0.81 -14.05 -18.09
N ALA A 181 -0.98 -12.97 -18.86
CA ALA A 181 0.11 -12.02 -19.15
C ALA A 181 0.63 -11.36 -17.86
N SER A 182 -0.28 -10.87 -17.01
CA SER A 182 0.08 -10.22 -15.74
C SER A 182 0.69 -11.21 -14.72
N MET A 183 0.24 -12.47 -14.74
CA MET A 183 0.85 -13.53 -13.94
C MET A 183 2.29 -13.81 -14.37
N GLU A 184 2.57 -13.84 -15.68
CA GLU A 184 3.95 -14.04 -16.17
C GLU A 184 4.84 -12.82 -15.93
N ALA A 185 4.29 -11.61 -16.04
CA ALA A 185 4.98 -10.38 -15.68
C ALA A 185 5.43 -10.41 -14.20
N MET A 186 4.54 -10.76 -13.28
CA MET A 186 4.89 -10.94 -11.86
C MET A 186 5.94 -12.03 -11.64
N ARG A 187 5.87 -13.17 -12.33
CA ARG A 187 6.90 -14.21 -12.20
C ARG A 187 8.26 -13.74 -12.72
N THR A 188 8.28 -12.97 -13.79
CA THR A 188 9.50 -12.40 -14.36
C THR A 188 10.11 -11.39 -13.40
N ALA A 189 9.32 -10.46 -12.87
CA ALA A 189 9.75 -9.51 -11.84
C ALA A 189 10.27 -10.21 -10.58
N ALA A 190 9.61 -11.29 -10.14
CA ALA A 190 10.09 -12.09 -9.01
C ALA A 190 11.46 -12.74 -9.28
N ARG A 191 11.67 -13.32 -10.46
CA ARG A 191 12.96 -13.90 -10.88
C ARG A 191 14.07 -12.84 -10.99
N SER A 192 13.71 -11.60 -11.30
CA SER A 192 14.62 -10.46 -11.36
C SER A 192 14.86 -9.78 -10.01
N ASN A 193 14.40 -10.38 -8.91
CA ASN A 193 14.53 -9.83 -7.55
C ASN A 193 13.89 -8.43 -7.37
N THR A 194 12.87 -8.09 -8.15
CA THR A 194 12.13 -6.83 -8.01
C THR A 194 11.39 -6.75 -6.67
N TYR A 195 10.90 -7.89 -6.18
CA TYR A 195 10.10 -7.98 -4.95
C TYR A 195 10.96 -8.38 -3.75
N HIS A 196 11.81 -7.46 -3.30
CA HIS A 196 12.63 -7.68 -2.11
C HIS A 196 12.01 -7.06 -0.84
N ASN A 197 11.08 -6.10 -0.99
CA ASN A 197 10.32 -5.53 0.13
C ASN A 197 9.28 -6.55 0.65
N PRO A 198 9.26 -6.88 1.96
CA PRO A 198 8.32 -7.87 2.51
C PRO A 198 6.84 -7.56 2.27
N MET A 199 6.45 -6.27 2.28
CA MET A 199 5.08 -5.89 1.96
C MET A 199 4.74 -6.11 0.49
N ALA A 200 5.65 -5.79 -0.43
CA ALA A 200 5.46 -6.10 -1.85
C ALA A 200 5.21 -7.60 -2.06
N ILE A 201 6.06 -8.45 -1.47
CA ILE A 201 5.92 -9.91 -1.51
C ILE A 201 4.54 -10.33 -1.00
N SER A 202 4.12 -9.81 0.16
CA SER A 202 2.83 -10.15 0.78
C SER A 202 1.61 -9.83 -0.11
N GLN A 203 1.69 -8.81 -0.96
CA GLN A 203 0.59 -8.39 -1.84
C GLN A 203 0.56 -9.16 -3.16
N ILE A 204 1.68 -9.75 -3.56
CA ILE A 204 1.84 -10.46 -4.83
C ILE A 204 1.60 -11.96 -4.67
N LEU A 205 2.07 -12.56 -3.57
CA LEU A 205 1.96 -13.99 -3.31
C LEU A 205 0.53 -14.54 -3.45
N PRO A 206 -0.53 -13.91 -2.91
CA PRO A 206 -1.89 -14.41 -3.10
C PRO A 206 -2.27 -14.50 -4.57
N ALA A 207 -1.93 -13.50 -5.39
CA ALA A 207 -2.23 -13.49 -6.81
C ALA A 207 -1.50 -14.61 -7.55
N LEU A 208 -0.21 -14.83 -7.26
CA LEU A 208 0.59 -15.92 -7.84
C LEU A 208 0.02 -17.30 -7.50
N GLN A 209 -0.63 -17.43 -6.35
CA GLN A 209 -1.36 -18.62 -5.91
C GLN A 209 -2.82 -18.65 -6.39
N GLN A 210 -3.21 -17.73 -7.28
CA GLN A 210 -4.58 -17.59 -7.79
C GLN A 210 -5.63 -17.41 -6.68
N LYS A 211 -5.23 -16.74 -5.59
CA LYS A 211 -6.05 -16.37 -4.44
C LYS A 211 -6.20 -14.86 -4.38
N SER A 212 -7.15 -14.41 -3.57
CA SER A 212 -7.32 -13.02 -3.19
C SER A 212 -7.59 -12.91 -1.70
N TYR A 213 -7.51 -11.71 -1.15
CA TYR A 213 -7.93 -11.45 0.24
C TYR A 213 -9.35 -11.90 0.57
N MET A 214 -10.24 -12.04 -0.43
CA MET A 214 -11.58 -12.59 -0.19
C MET A 214 -11.58 -14.07 0.21
N ALA A 215 -10.54 -14.83 -0.15
CA ALA A 215 -10.39 -16.23 0.26
C ALA A 215 -10.29 -16.40 1.78
N VAL A 216 -9.94 -15.33 2.51
CA VAL A 216 -9.88 -15.32 3.98
C VAL A 216 -11.26 -15.53 4.62
N LYS A 217 -12.35 -15.15 3.93
CA LYS A 217 -13.73 -15.32 4.43
C LYS A 217 -14.08 -16.76 4.78
N SER A 218 -13.59 -17.72 3.98
CA SER A 218 -13.86 -19.15 4.11
C SER A 218 -12.60 -19.97 4.41
N LYS A 219 -11.52 -19.33 4.88
CA LYS A 219 -10.27 -20.02 5.22
C LYS A 219 -10.53 -21.03 6.34
N GLN A 220 -10.11 -22.26 6.09
CA GLN A 220 -10.00 -23.33 7.08
C GLN A 220 -8.50 -23.59 7.29
N CYS A 221 -8.08 -23.60 8.56
CA CYS A 221 -6.71 -23.86 8.93
C CYS A 221 -6.56 -25.35 9.12
N LEU A 222 -6.09 -25.99 8.06
CA LEU A 222 -5.67 -27.39 8.08
C LEU A 222 -4.20 -27.43 8.47
N ASN A 223 -3.73 -28.60 8.92
CA ASN A 223 -2.31 -28.80 9.15
C ASN A 223 -1.56 -28.56 7.83
N GLU A 224 -0.58 -27.68 7.86
CA GLU A 224 0.33 -27.46 6.73
C GLU A 224 1.50 -28.44 6.84
N ASP A 225 1.94 -28.97 5.71
CA ASP A 225 3.20 -29.68 5.64
C ASP A 225 4.32 -28.65 5.78
N ASP A 226 5.04 -28.68 6.91
CA ASP A 226 6.16 -27.79 7.23
C ASP A 226 7.35 -28.03 6.29
N THR A 227 7.22 -27.50 5.08
CA THR A 227 8.09 -27.74 3.93
C THR A 227 8.98 -26.54 3.62
N LEU A 228 8.87 -25.46 4.40
CA LEU A 228 9.66 -24.25 4.21
C LEU A 228 11.09 -24.51 4.71
N VAL A 229 11.98 -24.85 3.80
CA VAL A 229 13.42 -24.87 4.07
C VAL A 229 13.94 -23.45 3.97
N LEU A 230 14.30 -22.86 5.10
CA LEU A 230 15.02 -21.59 5.12
C LEU A 230 16.43 -21.87 4.60
N GLU A 231 16.80 -21.26 3.48
CA GLU A 231 18.16 -21.34 2.98
C GLU A 231 19.13 -20.76 4.03
N PRO A 232 20.32 -21.36 4.20
CA PRO A 232 21.34 -20.78 5.05
C PRO A 232 21.63 -19.36 4.60
N ILE A 233 21.74 -18.43 5.56
CA ILE A 233 22.25 -17.09 5.27
C ILE A 233 23.69 -17.29 4.82
N ASP A 234 23.95 -17.06 3.53
CA ASP A 234 25.32 -17.08 3.02
C ASP A 234 26.17 -16.12 3.84
N PRO A 235 27.37 -16.53 4.29
CA PRO A 235 28.26 -15.66 5.04
C PRO A 235 28.53 -14.41 4.20
N VAL A 236 28.43 -13.24 4.83
CA VAL A 236 28.77 -11.97 4.20
C VAL A 236 30.24 -12.03 3.78
N VAL A 237 30.48 -12.35 2.52
CA VAL A 237 31.81 -12.25 1.93
C VAL A 237 32.10 -10.77 1.83
N ALA A 238 33.18 -10.33 2.49
CA ALA A 238 33.66 -8.96 2.35
C ALA A 238 33.99 -8.72 0.87
N LEU A 239 33.07 -8.06 0.16
CA LEU A 239 33.29 -7.69 -1.23
C LEU A 239 34.50 -6.74 -1.28
N PRO A 240 35.35 -6.84 -2.33
CA PRO A 240 36.37 -5.84 -2.58
C PRO A 240 35.73 -4.46 -2.64
N ARG A 241 36.46 -3.40 -2.24
CA ARG A 241 35.97 -2.00 -2.19
C ARG A 241 34.98 -1.74 -3.34
N GLU A 242 33.70 -1.68 -2.99
CA GLU A 242 32.65 -1.49 -3.98
C GLU A 242 32.92 -0.16 -4.71
N PRO A 243 32.82 -0.16 -6.05
CA PRO A 243 32.96 1.07 -6.81
C PRO A 243 31.94 2.08 -6.28
N LYS A 244 32.34 3.34 -6.18
CA LYS A 244 31.43 4.42 -5.78
C LYS A 244 30.93 5.16 -7.01
N VAL A 245 29.69 5.61 -6.94
CA VAL A 245 29.06 6.43 -7.96
C VAL A 245 28.54 7.73 -7.34
N THR A 246 28.67 8.82 -8.09
CA THR A 246 28.23 10.14 -7.63
C THR A 246 26.72 10.27 -7.77
N VAL A 247 26.04 10.55 -6.65
CA VAL A 247 24.61 10.81 -6.59
C VAL A 247 24.40 12.29 -6.29
N MET A 248 23.64 12.97 -7.16
CA MET A 248 23.19 14.33 -6.90
C MET A 248 21.78 14.28 -6.32
N VAL A 249 21.57 14.88 -5.15
CA VAL A 249 20.24 14.97 -4.52
C VAL A 249 19.78 16.41 -4.53
N GLU A 250 18.70 16.66 -5.28
CA GLU A 250 18.00 17.94 -5.31
C GLU A 250 16.78 17.86 -4.40
N VAL A 251 16.77 18.65 -3.34
CA VAL A 251 15.63 18.81 -2.44
C VAL A 251 14.85 20.04 -2.85
N VAL A 252 13.57 19.86 -3.21
CA VAL A 252 12.66 20.95 -3.61
C VAL A 252 11.61 21.12 -2.53
N ALA A 253 11.66 22.25 -1.82
CA ALA A 253 10.70 22.65 -0.79
C ALA A 253 9.32 22.96 -1.39
N SER A 254 8.28 23.04 -0.56
CA SER A 254 6.93 23.35 -1.06
C SER A 254 6.83 24.77 -1.66
N SER A 255 7.75 25.66 -1.28
CA SER A 255 7.87 27.02 -1.85
C SER A 255 8.50 27.05 -3.26
N GLY A 256 9.02 25.91 -3.73
CA GLY A 256 9.82 25.82 -4.96
C GLY A 256 11.31 26.14 -4.76
N ALA A 257 11.73 26.53 -3.55
CA ALA A 257 13.15 26.67 -3.24
C ALA A 257 13.85 25.30 -3.36
N ALA A 258 15.00 25.27 -4.04
CA ALA A 258 15.76 24.06 -4.28
C ALA A 258 17.15 24.13 -3.64
N ALA A 259 17.57 23.03 -3.03
CA ALA A 259 18.93 22.83 -2.53
C ALA A 259 19.52 21.57 -3.16
N ILE A 260 20.77 21.65 -3.62
CA ILE A 260 21.44 20.53 -4.31
C ILE A 260 22.62 20.08 -3.45
N TYR A 261 22.71 18.77 -3.25
CA TYR A 261 23.79 18.12 -2.54
C TYR A 261 24.39 17.00 -3.39
N SER A 262 25.64 16.64 -3.12
CA SER A 262 26.32 15.56 -3.83
C SER A 262 27.13 14.68 -2.88
N VAL A 263 27.10 13.38 -3.14
CA VAL A 263 27.82 12.35 -2.40
C VAL A 263 28.24 11.21 -3.30
N ASP A 264 29.34 10.54 -2.96
CA ASP A 264 29.74 9.30 -3.60
C ASP A 264 29.23 8.13 -2.75
N ALA A 265 28.26 7.40 -3.28
CA ALA A 265 27.64 6.24 -2.63
C ALA A 265 28.22 4.94 -3.21
N PRO A 266 28.41 3.88 -2.40
CA PRO A 266 28.74 2.55 -2.93
C PRO A 266 27.68 2.08 -3.93
N LEU A 267 28.12 1.45 -5.02
CA LEU A 267 27.24 0.86 -6.02
C LEU A 267 26.34 -0.20 -5.37
N GLY A 268 25.03 -0.19 -5.66
CA GLY A 268 24.05 -1.11 -5.07
C GLY A 268 23.58 -0.73 -3.66
N SER A 269 24.10 0.34 -3.08
CA SER A 269 23.55 0.91 -1.83
C SER A 269 22.14 1.48 -2.05
N SER A 270 21.37 1.59 -0.97
CA SER A 270 20.03 2.17 -1.05
C SER A 270 20.08 3.70 -1.16
N LEU A 271 18.99 4.32 -1.65
CA LEU A 271 18.85 5.78 -1.55
C LEU A 271 18.96 6.26 -0.10
N LEU A 272 18.42 5.52 0.87
CA LEU A 272 18.52 5.83 2.29
C LEU A 272 19.97 5.89 2.77
N ASP A 273 20.83 4.98 2.32
CA ASP A 273 22.27 5.01 2.62
C ASP A 273 22.92 6.28 2.05
N ALA A 274 22.57 6.67 0.82
CA ALA A 274 23.05 7.90 0.22
C ALA A 274 22.59 9.15 1.01
N LEU A 275 21.33 9.19 1.47
CA LEU A 275 20.84 10.27 2.35
C LEU A 275 21.58 10.29 3.69
N ALA A 276 21.92 9.14 4.26
CA ALA A 276 22.71 9.04 5.48
C ALA A 276 24.13 9.59 5.30
N LEU A 277 24.78 9.26 4.17
CA LEU A 277 26.09 9.81 3.81
C LEU A 277 26.03 11.33 3.62
N LEU A 278 24.96 11.84 2.98
CA LEU A 278 24.74 13.28 2.84
C LEU A 278 24.60 13.98 4.19
N LYS A 279 23.82 13.41 5.12
CA LYS A 279 23.64 13.94 6.48
C LYS A 279 24.96 14.02 7.25
N GLY A 280 25.87 13.07 7.04
CA GLY A 280 27.21 13.10 7.63
C GLY A 280 28.18 14.09 6.99
N LYS A 281 28.01 14.37 5.68
CA LYS A 281 28.93 15.22 4.89
C LYS A 281 28.52 16.69 4.84
N HIS A 282 27.21 16.97 4.84
CA HIS A 282 26.65 18.31 4.64
C HIS A 282 25.85 18.74 5.86
N VAL A 283 26.34 19.74 6.60
CA VAL A 283 25.66 20.29 7.80
C VAL A 283 24.24 20.78 7.48
N GLY A 284 24.02 21.28 6.25
CA GLY A 284 22.72 21.78 5.79
C GLY A 284 21.78 20.70 5.24
N PHE A 285 22.16 19.41 5.24
CA PHE A 285 21.29 18.32 4.82
C PHE A 285 20.79 17.55 6.04
N THR A 286 19.47 17.60 6.28
CA THR A 286 18.84 16.83 7.36
C THR A 286 17.64 16.07 6.83
N PHE A 287 17.35 14.91 7.43
CA PHE A 287 16.13 14.19 7.14
C PHE A 287 15.68 13.36 8.34
N GLU A 288 14.38 13.10 8.38
CA GLU A 288 13.73 12.21 9.34
C GLU A 288 12.81 11.23 8.62
N LYS A 289 12.54 10.12 9.29
CA LYS A 289 11.75 9.00 8.76
C LYS A 289 10.77 8.49 9.79
N GLU A 290 9.62 8.05 9.32
CA GLU A 290 8.61 7.35 10.10
C GLU A 290 8.61 5.87 9.73
N SER A 291 8.30 5.00 10.69
CA SER A 291 8.18 3.57 10.41
C SER A 291 6.84 3.29 9.74
N SER A 292 6.84 2.50 8.68
CA SER A 292 5.62 2.01 8.03
C SER A 292 5.76 0.51 7.74
N LEU A 293 4.64 -0.14 7.38
CA LEU A 293 4.70 -1.52 6.92
C LEU A 293 5.59 -1.69 5.68
N TRP A 294 5.66 -0.68 4.81
CA TRP A 294 6.50 -0.67 3.62
C TRP A 294 7.97 -0.30 3.91
N GLY A 295 8.36 -0.13 5.18
CA GLY A 295 9.68 0.32 5.57
C GLY A 295 9.71 1.81 5.93
N PRO A 296 10.90 2.45 5.94
CA PRO A 296 11.05 3.83 6.37
C PRO A 296 10.44 4.80 5.36
N PHE A 297 9.43 5.54 5.81
CA PHE A 297 8.76 6.59 5.05
C PHE A 297 9.42 7.94 5.33
N LEU A 298 9.81 8.66 4.29
CA LEU A 298 10.47 9.96 4.43
C LEU A 298 9.46 11.02 4.87
N SER A 299 9.60 11.56 6.10
CA SER A 299 8.63 12.49 6.69
C SER A 299 9.13 13.93 6.75
N MET A 300 10.44 14.14 6.85
CA MET A 300 11.06 15.47 6.92
C MET A 300 12.35 15.51 6.12
N VAL A 301 12.58 16.60 5.39
CA VAL A 301 13.86 16.90 4.73
C VAL A 301 14.17 18.38 4.91
N ASN A 302 15.40 18.71 5.29
CA ASN A 302 15.88 20.07 5.52
C ASN A 302 14.99 20.90 6.47
N GLY A 303 14.46 20.25 7.51
CA GLY A 303 13.57 20.86 8.50
C GLY A 303 12.12 21.08 8.03
N GLU A 304 11.79 20.80 6.77
CA GLU A 304 10.42 20.86 6.27
C GLU A 304 9.75 19.50 6.41
N GLN A 305 8.57 19.48 7.04
CA GLN A 305 7.80 18.26 7.21
C GLN A 305 6.71 18.12 6.13
N ALA A 306 6.54 16.91 5.63
CA ALA A 306 5.45 16.54 4.74
C ALA A 306 4.56 15.53 5.47
N ARG A 307 3.29 15.90 5.69
CA ARG A 307 2.33 15.09 6.44
C ARG A 307 1.08 14.84 5.60
N GLN A 308 0.50 13.66 5.77
CA GLN A 308 -0.79 13.31 5.16
C GLN A 308 -1.91 14.27 5.59
N SER A 309 -1.92 14.73 6.85
CA SER A 309 -2.88 15.72 7.35
C SER A 309 -2.88 17.02 6.53
N ASP A 310 -1.71 17.42 6.06
CA ASP A 310 -1.49 18.64 5.31
C ASP A 310 -1.63 18.41 3.81
N ARG A 311 -1.96 17.17 3.40
CA ARG A 311 -1.89 16.70 2.01
C ARG A 311 -0.52 16.91 1.39
N ARG A 312 0.57 16.71 2.12
CA ARG A 312 1.91 16.83 1.57
C ARG A 312 2.68 15.55 1.75
N TYR A 313 3.51 15.23 0.76
CA TYR A 313 4.43 14.11 0.80
C TYR A 313 5.72 14.46 0.05
N TRP A 314 6.78 13.70 0.33
CA TRP A 314 8.03 13.79 -0.41
C TRP A 314 7.98 12.87 -1.62
N HIS A 315 7.75 13.45 -2.80
CA HIS A 315 7.82 12.75 -4.08
C HIS A 315 9.28 12.48 -4.45
N LEU A 316 9.58 11.25 -4.85
CA LEU A 316 10.92 10.81 -5.20
C LEU A 316 10.99 10.50 -6.70
N SER A 317 11.99 11.04 -7.38
CA SER A 317 12.29 10.70 -8.77
C SER A 317 13.79 10.54 -9.00
N SER A 318 14.16 9.70 -9.97
CA SER A 318 15.51 9.61 -10.52
C SER A 318 15.52 10.06 -11.96
N ASP A 319 16.38 11.02 -12.30
CA ASP A 319 16.53 11.61 -13.63
C ASP A 319 15.18 12.04 -14.26
N GLY A 320 14.31 12.59 -13.42
CA GLY A 320 12.97 13.06 -13.81
C GLY A 320 11.88 11.99 -13.83
N THR A 321 12.22 10.71 -13.64
CA THR A 321 11.26 9.60 -13.60
C THR A 321 10.89 9.26 -12.17
N ALA A 322 9.58 9.24 -11.85
CA ALA A 322 9.09 8.90 -10.52
C ALA A 322 9.56 7.50 -10.11
N LEU A 323 10.00 7.36 -8.86
CA LEU A 323 10.41 6.07 -8.32
C LEU A 323 9.18 5.20 -8.01
N SER A 324 9.27 3.92 -8.34
CA SER A 324 8.29 2.91 -7.94
C SER A 324 8.61 2.26 -6.57
N GLN A 325 9.73 2.65 -5.95
CA GLN A 325 10.24 2.08 -4.69
C GLN A 325 10.57 3.17 -3.66
N GLY A 326 10.53 2.80 -2.38
CA GLY A 326 10.89 3.69 -1.27
C GLY A 326 12.40 3.88 -1.12
N VAL A 327 12.80 4.81 -0.24
CA VAL A 327 14.21 5.18 -0.03
C VAL A 327 15.11 4.00 0.39
N ASN A 328 14.57 3.04 1.14
CA ASN A 328 15.34 1.87 1.58
C ASN A 328 15.53 0.83 0.46
N ASP A 329 14.65 0.86 -0.53
CA ASP A 329 14.46 -0.23 -1.47
C ASP A 329 15.04 0.07 -2.84
N PHE A 330 14.99 1.34 -3.25
CA PHE A 330 15.60 1.82 -4.48
C PHE A 330 17.13 1.76 -4.38
N LYS A 331 17.76 1.11 -5.36
CA LYS A 331 19.22 0.90 -5.42
C LYS A 331 19.90 1.90 -6.34
N ILE A 332 21.08 2.35 -5.92
CA ILE A 332 21.92 3.25 -6.71
C ILE A 332 22.82 2.41 -7.63
N GLU A 333 22.46 2.34 -8.92
CA GLU A 333 23.17 1.52 -9.93
C GLU A 333 24.08 2.36 -10.84
N SER A 334 23.94 3.68 -10.84
CA SER A 334 24.73 4.58 -11.68
C SER A 334 24.81 5.98 -11.07
N ALA A 335 25.65 6.82 -11.67
CA ALA A 335 25.56 8.25 -11.42
C ALA A 335 24.20 8.75 -11.92
N GLN A 336 23.47 9.46 -11.07
CA GLN A 336 22.10 9.90 -11.34
C GLN A 336 21.72 11.10 -10.47
N LYS A 337 20.69 11.83 -10.90
CA LYS A 337 20.07 12.90 -10.13
C LYS A 337 18.79 12.39 -9.47
N ILE A 338 18.79 12.37 -8.14
CA ILE A 338 17.59 12.14 -7.34
C ILE A 338 16.94 13.47 -6.99
N THR A 339 15.66 13.62 -7.30
CA THR A 339 14.86 14.77 -6.85
C THR A 339 13.91 14.32 -5.74
N ILE A 340 13.96 15.03 -4.62
CA ILE A 340 13.09 14.86 -3.45
C ILE A 340 12.25 16.11 -3.32
N LYS A 341 11.00 16.05 -3.77
CA LYS A 341 10.13 17.22 -3.91
C LYS A 341 8.96 17.15 -2.92
N ASN A 342 8.82 18.18 -2.08
CA ASN A 342 7.65 18.34 -1.25
C ASN A 342 6.48 18.77 -2.14
N THR A 343 5.49 17.91 -2.28
CA THR A 343 4.36 18.16 -3.17
C THR A 343 3.05 17.75 -2.53
N SER A 344 1.94 18.21 -3.12
CA SER A 344 0.60 17.89 -2.67
C SER A 344 -0.04 16.78 -3.50
N TYR A 345 -0.96 16.06 -2.86
CA TYR A 345 -1.85 15.08 -3.51
C TYR A 345 -2.83 15.73 -4.48
#